data_AF-A0A7S1SLC4-F1
#
_entry.id   AF-A0A7S1SLC4-F1
#
_cell.length_a   1.000
_cell.length_b   1.000
_cell.length_c   1.000
_cell.angle_alpha   90.00
_cell.angle_beta   90.00
_cell.angle_gamma   90.00
#
_symmetry.space_group_name_H-M   'P 1'
#
loop_
_entity.id
_entity.type
_entity.pdbx_description
1 polymer ?
#
loop_
_entity_poly.entity_id
_entity_poly.type
_entity_poly.pdbx_seq_one_letter_code
_entity_poly.pdbx_strand_id
1 'polypeptide(L)'
;NLHIVLCFPPIGDAFRERLRQFPSLVNCCTIDWFKLWPKDALEAVAMKFLKDVDVPDKQRRDIMAMCETFHVDVRNLADDFLRETGRTYYLTPTSYLELIGTYKTLLAQKRQEVQTLR
;
A
#
# COMPACT_ATOMS: atom_id res chain seq x y z
N ASN A 1 -25.12 21.70 8.90
CA ASN A 1 -24.18 20.67 9.39
C ASN A 1 -22.99 20.63 8.45
N LEU A 2 -21.88 21.30 8.80
CA LEU A 2 -20.66 21.34 7.99
C LEU A 2 -19.57 20.56 8.73
N HIS A 3 -19.06 19.50 8.09
CA HIS A 3 -17.92 18.72 8.58
C HIS A 3 -16.77 18.91 7.60
N ILE A 4 -15.60 19.30 8.09
CA ILE A 4 -14.40 19.53 7.28
C ILE A 4 -13.34 18.50 7.72
N VAL A 5 -12.73 17.84 6.74
CA VAL A 5 -11.59 16.93 6.94
C VAL A 5 -10.39 17.51 6.19
N LEU A 6 -9.26 17.63 6.87
CA LEU A 6 -8.02 18.15 6.30
C LEU A 6 -6.99 17.03 6.25
N CYS A 7 -6.46 16.75 5.06
CA CYS A 7 -5.44 15.73 4.85
C CYS A 7 -4.08 16.38 4.64
N PHE A 8 -3.11 16.01 5.49
CA PHE A 8 -1.75 16.52 5.41
C PHE A 8 -0.77 15.35 5.26
N PRO A 9 0.23 15.44 4.36
CA PRO A 9 1.33 14.49 4.36
C PRO A 9 2.15 14.70 5.66
N PRO A 10 2.51 13.63 6.39
CA PRO A 10 3.33 13.73 7.60
C PRO A 10 4.81 13.98 7.31
N ILE A 11 5.18 14.11 6.02
CA ILE A 11 6.56 14.20 5.55
C ILE A 11 7.03 15.65 5.59
N GLY A 12 8.20 15.87 6.19
CA GLY A 12 8.87 17.17 6.26
C GLY A 12 8.31 18.12 7.32
N ASP A 13 8.84 19.34 7.34
CA ASP A 13 8.54 20.32 8.39
C ASP A 13 7.25 21.12 8.17
N ALA A 14 6.68 21.08 6.96
CA ALA A 14 5.54 21.90 6.58
C ALA A 14 4.30 21.65 7.46
N PHE A 15 4.02 20.39 7.82
CA PHE A 15 2.91 20.07 8.73
C PHE A 15 3.15 20.70 10.12
N ARG A 16 4.37 20.56 10.65
CA ARG A 16 4.77 21.14 11.94
C ARG A 16 4.71 22.67 11.93
N GLU A 17 5.11 23.32 10.84
CA GLU A 17 5.00 24.77 10.67
C GLU A 17 3.53 25.24 10.67
N ARG A 18 2.64 24.54 9.97
CA ARG A 18 1.21 24.84 9.97
C ARG A 18 0.58 24.69 11.36
N LEU A 19 0.94 23.66 12.11
CA LEU A 19 0.46 23.49 13.49
C LEU A 19 0.90 24.64 14.40
N ARG A 20 2.09 25.22 14.19
CA ARG A 20 2.55 26.41 14.92
C ARG A 20 1.83 27.68 14.51
N GLN A 21 1.53 27.83 13.22
CA GLN A 21 0.80 29.00 12.69
C GLN A 21 -0.68 28.98 13.08
N PHE A 22 -1.28 27.79 13.20
CA PHE A 22 -2.72 27.61 13.44
C PHE A 22 -2.99 26.62 14.60
N PRO A 23 -2.91 27.07 15.87
CA PRO A 23 -3.13 26.20 17.04
C PRO A 23 -4.51 25.54 17.10
N SER A 24 -5.52 26.13 16.44
CA SER A 24 -6.88 25.57 16.35
C SER A 24 -6.93 24.21 15.65
N LEU A 25 -5.96 23.88 14.80
CA LEU A 25 -5.87 22.56 14.16
C LEU A 25 -5.62 21.42 15.17
N VAL A 26 -5.01 21.72 16.31
CA VAL A 26 -4.81 20.74 17.39
C VAL A 26 -5.92 20.86 18.43
N ASN A 27 -6.36 22.09 18.74
CA ASN A 27 -7.30 22.34 19.83
C ASN A 27 -8.77 22.09 19.46
N CYS A 28 -9.12 22.20 18.17
CA CYS A 28 -10.52 22.14 17.70
C CYS A 28 -10.77 21.02 16.67
N CYS A 29 -9.75 20.24 16.33
CA CYS A 29 -9.88 19.10 15.41
C CYS A 29 -9.38 17.82 16.08
N THR A 30 -9.91 16.68 15.63
CA THR A 30 -9.37 15.37 15.99
C THR A 30 -8.28 14.99 15.01
N ILE A 31 -7.11 14.62 15.53
CA ILE A 31 -5.99 14.14 14.71
C ILE A 31 -6.13 12.63 14.55
N ASP A 32 -6.20 12.17 13.30
CA ASP A 32 -6.17 10.76 12.93
C ASP A 32 -4.89 10.44 12.15
N TRP A 33 -4.17 9.41 12.59
CA TRP A 33 -2.85 9.05 12.05
C TRP A 33 -2.95 7.83 11.13
N PHE A 34 -2.63 8.03 9.86
CA PHE A 34 -2.53 6.94 8.89
C PHE A 34 -1.18 6.24 9.02
N LYS A 35 -1.18 5.09 9.67
CA LYS A 35 -0.01 4.22 9.79
C LYS A 35 0.14 3.32 8.57
N LEU A 36 1.35 2.80 8.39
CA LEU A 36 1.62 1.71 7.46
C LEU A 36 0.68 0.53 7.76
N TRP A 37 0.25 -0.16 6.69
CA TRP A 37 -0.60 -1.32 6.86
C TRP A 37 0.14 -2.45 7.60
N PRO A 38 -0.44 -2.95 8.71
CA PRO A 38 0.03 -4.15 9.37
C PRO A 38 -0.26 -5.39 8.52
N LYS A 39 0.33 -6.53 8.91
CA LYS A 39 0.24 -7.79 8.18
C LYS A 39 -1.20 -8.27 7.96
N ASP A 40 -2.03 -8.21 8.99
CA ASP A 40 -3.46 -8.54 8.94
C ASP A 40 -4.23 -7.64 7.95
N ALA A 41 -3.90 -6.34 7.88
CA ALA A 41 -4.48 -5.45 6.90
C ALA A 41 -4.07 -5.80 5.46
N LEU A 42 -2.79 -6.13 5.23
CA LEU A 42 -2.29 -6.59 3.93
C LEU A 42 -3.01 -7.88 3.50
N GLU A 43 -3.16 -8.82 4.41
CA GLU A 43 -3.85 -10.09 4.16
C GLU A 43 -5.33 -9.87 3.82
N ALA A 44 -6.04 -9.04 4.57
CA ALA A 44 -7.44 -8.72 4.32
C ALA A 44 -7.64 -8.03 2.95
N VAL A 45 -6.74 -7.11 2.59
CA VAL A 45 -6.73 -6.45 1.28
C VAL A 45 -6.47 -7.47 0.18
N ALA A 46 -5.44 -8.31 0.31
CA ALA A 46 -5.11 -9.33 -0.67
C ALA A 46 -6.27 -10.31 -0.87
N MET A 47 -6.90 -10.77 0.22
CA MET A 47 -8.07 -11.64 0.18
C MET A 47 -9.21 -11.02 -0.62
N LYS A 48 -9.51 -9.74 -0.37
CA LYS A 48 -10.57 -9.01 -1.06
C LYS A 48 -10.25 -8.82 -2.55
N PHE A 49 -9.04 -8.41 -2.88
CA PHE A 49 -8.66 -8.07 -4.27
C PHE A 49 -8.43 -9.30 -5.16
N LEU A 50 -8.03 -10.43 -4.56
CA LEU A 50 -7.84 -11.69 -5.26
C LEU A 50 -9.11 -12.54 -5.33
N LYS A 51 -10.20 -12.19 -4.64
CA LYS A 51 -11.45 -13.00 -4.58
C LYS A 51 -11.96 -13.44 -5.96
N ASP A 52 -11.97 -12.53 -6.93
CA ASP A 52 -12.52 -12.79 -8.26
C ASP A 52 -11.53 -13.48 -9.22
N VAL A 53 -10.32 -13.80 -8.75
CA VAL A 53 -9.34 -14.53 -9.55
C VAL A 53 -9.69 -16.01 -9.51
N ASP A 54 -9.82 -16.61 -10.69
CA ASP A 54 -10.06 -18.04 -10.87
C ASP A 54 -8.78 -18.85 -10.58
N VAL A 55 -8.47 -19.04 -9.30
CA VAL A 55 -7.36 -19.87 -8.80
C VAL A 55 -7.85 -20.76 -7.66
N PRO A 56 -7.33 -22.00 -7.54
CA PRO A 56 -7.56 -22.86 -6.38
C PRO A 56 -7.24 -22.17 -5.06
N ASP A 57 -8.03 -22.42 -4.02
CA ASP A 57 -7.90 -21.73 -2.72
C ASP A 57 -6.51 -21.86 -2.08
N LYS A 58 -5.87 -23.03 -2.23
CA LYS A 58 -4.50 -23.21 -1.75
C LYS A 58 -3.53 -22.24 -2.45
N GLN A 59 -3.59 -22.18 -3.78
CA GLN A 59 -2.72 -21.30 -4.56
C GLN A 59 -3.01 -19.83 -4.27
N ARG A 60 -4.29 -19.49 -4.04
CA ARG A 60 -4.70 -18.13 -3.62
C ARG A 60 -4.01 -17.69 -2.34
N ARG A 61 -3.98 -18.55 -1.31
CA ARG A 61 -3.27 -18.27 -0.06
C ARG A 61 -1.77 -18.13 -0.28
N ASP A 62 -1.18 -18.99 -1.09
CA ASP A 62 0.25 -18.93 -1.44
C ASP A 62 0.58 -17.60 -2.14
N ILE A 63 -0.28 -17.12 -3.06
CA ILE A 63 -0.16 -15.81 -3.73
C ILE A 63 -0.30 -14.65 -2.74
N MET A 64 -1.29 -14.70 -1.84
CA MET A 64 -1.49 -13.67 -0.82
C MET A 64 -0.24 -13.51 0.07
N ALA A 65 0.30 -14.62 0.56
CA ALA A 65 1.52 -14.64 1.37
C ALA A 65 2.74 -14.11 0.60
N MET A 66 2.84 -14.40 -0.69
CA MET A 66 3.90 -13.90 -1.56
C MET A 66 3.79 -12.37 -1.74
N CYS A 67 2.61 -11.85 -2.06
CA CYS A 67 2.40 -10.41 -2.19
C CYS A 67 2.74 -9.67 -0.88
N GLU A 68 2.30 -10.19 0.26
CA GLU A 68 2.63 -9.64 1.58
C GLU A 68 4.15 -9.58 1.79
N THR A 69 4.84 -10.70 1.58
CA THR A 69 6.30 -10.81 1.71
C THR A 69 7.01 -9.78 0.84
N PHE A 70 6.65 -9.67 -0.44
CA PHE A 70 7.23 -8.68 -1.34
C PHE A 70 7.04 -7.24 -0.86
N HIS A 71 5.87 -6.90 -0.33
CA HIS A 71 5.64 -5.55 0.18
C HIS A 71 6.48 -5.23 1.42
N VAL A 72 6.64 -6.21 2.31
CA VAL A 72 7.49 -6.07 3.51
C VAL A 72 8.97 -6.00 3.14
N ASP A 73 9.43 -6.83 2.21
CA ASP A 73 10.82 -6.86 1.78
C ASP A 73 11.24 -5.56 1.08
N VAL A 74 10.37 -5.01 0.21
CA VAL A 74 10.62 -3.71 -0.44
C VAL A 74 10.70 -2.58 0.58
N ARG A 75 9.97 -2.67 1.70
CA ARG A 75 10.09 -1.69 2.79
C ARG A 75 11.49 -1.71 3.41
N ASN A 76 12.00 -2.90 3.72
CA ASN A 76 13.35 -3.04 4.27
C ASN A 76 14.40 -2.57 3.24
N LEU A 77 14.22 -2.93 1.98
CA LEU A 77 15.10 -2.50 0.90
C LEU A 77 15.08 -0.98 0.69
N ALA A 78 13.94 -0.31 0.91
CA ALA A 78 13.85 1.14 0.83
C ALA A 78 14.69 1.83 1.92
N ASP A 79 14.76 1.24 3.11
CA ASP A 79 15.61 1.72 4.20
C ASP A 79 17.10 1.51 3.86
N ASP A 80 17.46 0.36 3.31
CA ASP A 80 18.81 0.07 2.83
C ASP A 80 19.23 1.04 1.71
N PHE A 81 18.34 1.25 0.74
CA PHE A 81 18.54 2.17 -0.37
C PHE A 81 18.76 3.61 0.11
N LEU A 82 18.02 4.06 1.13
CA LEU A 82 18.24 5.37 1.75
C LEU A 82 19.62 5.46 2.40
N ARG A 83 20.04 4.41 3.13
CA ARG A 83 21.36 4.39 3.79
C ARG A 83 22.51 4.42 2.79
N GLU A 84 22.39 3.74 1.67
CA GLU A 84 23.45 3.62 0.68
C GLU A 84 23.53 4.82 -0.28
N THR A 85 22.37 5.35 -0.69
CA THR A 85 22.31 6.37 -1.76
C THR A 85 21.95 7.77 -1.26
N GLY A 86 21.49 7.89 -0.02
CA GLY A 86 20.93 9.13 0.54
C GLY A 86 19.59 9.54 -0.08
N ARG A 87 18.96 8.68 -0.89
CA ARG A 87 17.69 8.97 -1.58
C ARG A 87 16.54 8.19 -0.94
N THR A 88 15.46 8.89 -0.61
CA THR A 88 14.26 8.24 -0.05
C THR A 88 13.41 7.61 -1.15
N TYR A 89 13.05 6.34 -0.96
CA TYR A 89 12.02 5.67 -1.75
C TYR A 89 10.75 5.51 -0.91
N TYR A 90 9.64 6.10 -1.38
CA TYR A 90 8.38 6.11 -0.63
C TYR A 90 7.49 4.95 -1.04
N LEU A 91 7.26 4.02 -0.10
CA LEU A 91 6.32 2.93 -0.28
C LEU A 91 4.93 3.35 0.24
N THR A 92 3.91 3.22 -0.61
CA THR A 92 2.52 3.57 -0.26
C THR A 92 1.60 2.35 -0.30
N PRO A 93 0.46 2.36 0.42
CA PRO A 93 -0.55 1.31 0.26
C PRO A 93 -1.01 1.14 -1.20
N THR A 94 -1.04 2.21 -1.98
CA THR A 94 -1.37 2.16 -3.41
C THR A 94 -0.42 1.25 -4.18
N SER A 95 0.88 1.28 -3.88
CA SER A 95 1.88 0.40 -4.52
C SER A 95 1.57 -1.09 -4.27
N TYR A 96 0.98 -1.44 -3.12
CA TYR A 96 0.52 -2.81 -2.85
C TYR A 96 -0.69 -3.20 -3.71
N LEU A 97 -1.64 -2.28 -3.87
CA LEU A 97 -2.79 -2.49 -4.74
C LEU A 97 -2.37 -2.64 -6.21
N GLU A 98 -1.40 -1.85 -6.65
CA GLU A 98 -0.80 -1.94 -7.99
C GLU A 98 -0.08 -3.28 -8.20
N LEU A 99 0.65 -3.79 -7.19
CA LEU A 99 1.27 -5.11 -7.23
C LEU A 99 0.22 -6.20 -7.51
N ILE A 100 -0.87 -6.22 -6.72
CA ILE A 100 -1.93 -7.22 -6.89
C ILE A 100 -2.66 -7.03 -8.23
N GLY A 101 -2.95 -5.78 -8.62
CA GLY A 101 -3.59 -5.47 -9.89
C GLY A 101 -2.75 -5.93 -11.09
N THR A 102 -1.44 -5.67 -11.05
CA THR A 102 -0.50 -6.10 -12.08
C THR A 102 -0.43 -7.62 -12.17
N TYR A 103 -0.40 -8.32 -11.02
CA TYR A 103 -0.47 -9.78 -11.00
C TYR A 103 -1.73 -10.32 -11.69
N LYS A 104 -2.91 -9.74 -11.41
CA LYS A 104 -4.18 -10.14 -12.06
C LYS A 104 -4.13 -9.98 -13.57
N THR A 105 -3.66 -8.82 -14.03
CA THR A 105 -3.54 -8.51 -15.46
C THR A 105 -2.58 -9.48 -16.15
N LEU A 106 -1.40 -9.69 -15.55
CA LEU A 106 -0.38 -10.58 -16.10
C LEU A 106 -0.87 -12.03 -16.16
N LEU A 107 -1.56 -12.51 -15.13
CA LEU A 107 -2.11 -13.86 -15.10
C LEU A 107 -3.15 -14.08 -16.21
N ALA A 108 -4.05 -13.11 -16.43
CA ALA A 108 -5.04 -13.17 -17.49
C ALA A 108 -4.38 -13.21 -18.88
N GLN A 109 -3.41 -12.33 -19.12
CA GLN A 109 -2.64 -12.30 -20.36
C GLN A 109 -1.93 -13.63 -20.63
N LYS A 110 -1.23 -14.18 -19.64
CA LYS A 110 -0.51 -15.45 -19.79
C LYS A 110 -1.43 -16.65 -19.99
N ARG A 111 -2.61 -16.66 -19.38
CA ARG A 111 -3.63 -17.70 -19.65
C ARG A 111 -4.15 -17.61 -21.08
N GLN A 112 -4.40 -16.40 -21.58
CA GLN A 112 -4.84 -16.19 -22.95
C GLN A 112 -3.78 -16.64 -23.96
N GLU A 113 -2.51 -16.24 -23.77
CA GLU A 113 -1.38 -16.67 -24.61
C GLU A 113 -1.31 -18.21 -24.71
N VAL A 114 -1.37 -18.90 -23.56
CA VAL A 114 -1.32 -20.38 -23.51
C VAL A 114 -2.54 -21.03 -24.17
N GLN A 115 -3.72 -20.42 -24.06
CA GLN A 115 -4.93 -20.90 -24.74
C GLN A 115 -4.84 -20.72 -26.26
N THR A 116 -4.26 -19.62 -26.75
CA THR A 116 -4.08 -19.36 -28.19
C THR A 116 -2.96 -20.17 -28.84
N LEU A 117 -2.05 -20.73 -28.03
CA LEU A 117 -0.98 -21.64 -28.49
C LEU A 117 -1.46 -23.09 -28.63
N ARG A 118 -2.69 -23.41 -28.18
CA ARG A 118 -3.36 -24.70 -28.39
C ARG A 118 -4.24 -24.64 -29.63
#